data_AF-A0A8S3XH20-F1
#
_entry.id   AF-A0A8S3XH20-F1
#
_cell.length_a   1.000
_cell.length_b   1.000
_cell.length_c   1.000
_cell.angle_alpha   90.00
_cell.angle_beta   90.00
_cell.angle_gamma   90.00
#
_symmetry.space_group_name_H-M   'P 1'
#
loop_
_entity.id
_entity.type
_entity.pdbx_description
1 polymer ?
#
loop_
_entity_poly.entity_id
_entity_poly.type
_entity_poly.pdbx_seq_one_letter_code
_entity_poly.pdbx_strand_id
1 'polypeptide(L)'
;MLNPTAILEPEIKKKFTSIADLLYYFPKICPNNITELDREWRMLRNVDFSFNQNKTPDIIDFWKHVQELRNGDESQTFPTLCELVNKLLCLPHSSAAVERLFSAINIMKTKLRNRISTTTIKGVLHTKSEITDCYSFEAT
;
A
#
# COMPACT_ATOMS: atom_id res chain seq x y z
N MET A 1 -10.19 -5.84 -5.64
CA MET A 1 -10.81 -4.68 -6.31
C MET A 1 -9.75 -3.72 -6.86
N LEU A 2 -8.76 -3.31 -6.05
CA LEU A 2 -7.68 -2.39 -6.46
C LEU A 2 -6.44 -3.08 -7.04
N ASN A 3 -6.57 -4.35 -7.45
CA ASN A 3 -5.48 -5.09 -8.08
C ASN A 3 -5.44 -4.70 -9.57
N PRO A 4 -4.26 -4.44 -10.16
CA PRO A 4 -4.12 -4.18 -11.59
C PRO A 4 -4.87 -5.19 -12.48
N THR A 5 -4.87 -6.47 -12.12
CA THR A 5 -5.60 -7.51 -12.89
C THR A 5 -7.11 -7.24 -12.92
N ALA A 6 -7.69 -6.90 -11.76
CA ALA A 6 -9.11 -6.58 -11.63
C ALA A 6 -9.50 -5.28 -12.35
N ILE A 7 -8.57 -4.34 -12.46
CA ILE A 7 -8.79 -3.04 -13.11
C ILE A 7 -8.59 -3.14 -14.61
N LEU A 8 -7.69 -4.00 -15.11
CA LEU A 8 -7.40 -4.12 -16.53
C LEU A 8 -8.33 -5.11 -17.24
N GLU A 9 -8.83 -6.13 -16.54
CA GLU A 9 -9.64 -7.20 -17.14
C GLU A 9 -11.13 -6.81 -17.30
N PRO A 10 -11.69 -6.86 -18.53
CA PRO A 10 -13.03 -6.33 -18.83
C PRO A 10 -14.17 -7.09 -18.15
N GLU A 11 -14.01 -8.39 -17.90
CA GLU A 11 -15.01 -9.21 -17.18
C GLU A 11 -15.08 -8.83 -15.69
N ILE A 12 -13.93 -8.54 -15.08
CA ILE A 12 -13.86 -8.13 -13.66
C ILE A 12 -14.30 -6.67 -13.49
N LYS A 13 -14.02 -5.79 -14.47
CA LYS A 13 -14.52 -4.40 -14.52
C LYS A 13 -16.04 -4.31 -14.38
N LYS A 14 -16.80 -5.29 -14.90
CA LYS A 14 -18.27 -5.31 -14.83
C LYS A 14 -18.81 -5.73 -13.45
N LYS A 15 -18.03 -6.50 -12.68
CA LYS A 15 -18.45 -7.05 -11.40
C LYS A 15 -18.37 -6.05 -10.24
N PHE A 16 -17.46 -5.08 -10.32
CA PHE A 16 -17.23 -4.08 -9.26
C PHE A 16 -17.63 -2.69 -9.74
N THR A 17 -18.93 -2.39 -9.65
CA THR A 17 -19.52 -1.17 -10.22
C THR A 17 -19.16 0.09 -9.44
N SER A 18 -19.08 0.00 -8.10
CA SER A 18 -18.78 1.13 -7.22
C SER A 18 -17.64 0.78 -6.26
N ILE A 19 -16.87 1.81 -5.90
CA ILE A 19 -15.86 1.72 -4.86
C ILE A 19 -16.44 1.92 -3.45
N ALA A 20 -17.72 2.31 -3.36
CA ALA A 20 -18.40 2.61 -2.11
C ALA A 20 -18.45 1.41 -1.15
N ASP A 21 -18.56 0.18 -1.66
CA ASP A 21 -18.58 -1.03 -0.84
C ASP A 21 -17.29 -1.20 -0.02
N LEU A 22 -16.15 -0.74 -0.54
CA LEU A 22 -14.88 -0.77 0.18
C LEU A 22 -14.89 0.18 1.40
N LEU A 23 -15.66 1.27 1.32
CA LEU A 23 -15.75 2.27 2.38
C LEU A 23 -16.43 1.73 3.63
N TYR A 24 -17.36 0.79 3.46
CA TYR A 24 -18.01 0.11 4.56
C TYR A 24 -17.00 -0.65 5.44
N TYR A 25 -15.99 -1.27 4.84
CA TYR A 25 -14.99 -2.04 5.57
C TYR A 25 -13.89 -1.19 6.21
N PHE A 26 -13.61 0.00 5.67
CA PHE A 26 -12.48 0.85 6.12
C PHE A 26 -12.88 2.31 6.42
N PRO A 27 -13.89 2.57 7.27
CA PRO A 27 -14.50 3.89 7.42
C PRO A 27 -13.54 5.00 7.88
N LYS A 28 -12.43 4.65 8.55
CA LYS A 28 -11.42 5.60 9.03
C LYS A 28 -10.32 5.94 8.02
N ILE A 29 -10.23 5.16 6.94
CA ILE A 29 -9.20 5.32 5.89
C ILE A 29 -9.77 6.12 4.72
N CYS A 30 -11.09 6.14 4.59
CA CYS A 30 -11.81 6.76 3.49
C CYS A 30 -11.61 8.28 3.43
N PRO A 31 -11.48 8.85 2.23
CA PRO A 31 -11.53 10.28 2.03
C PRO A 31 -12.95 10.81 2.31
N ASN A 32 -13.04 12.07 2.75
CA ASN A 32 -14.32 12.71 3.13
C ASN A 32 -15.28 12.85 1.95
N ASN A 33 -14.76 12.90 0.71
CA ASN A 33 -15.56 13.08 -0.50
C ASN A 33 -15.75 11.77 -1.27
N ILE A 34 -16.73 10.98 -0.83
CA ILE A 34 -17.09 9.67 -1.41
C ILE A 34 -17.59 9.82 -2.85
N THR A 35 -18.31 10.90 -3.15
CA THR A 35 -18.86 11.17 -4.48
C THR A 35 -17.76 11.38 -5.50
N GLU A 36 -16.73 12.18 -5.15
CA GLU A 36 -15.59 12.39 -6.05
C GLU A 36 -14.76 11.11 -6.22
N LEU A 37 -14.60 10.33 -5.15
CA LEU A 37 -13.93 9.03 -5.22
C LEU A 37 -14.62 8.06 -6.21
N ASP A 38 -15.95 7.94 -6.17
CA ASP A 38 -16.68 7.06 -7.10
C ASP A 38 -16.62 7.58 -8.55
N ARG A 39 -16.60 8.91 -8.74
CA ARG A 39 -16.39 9.54 -10.04
C ARG A 39 -15.00 9.21 -10.60
N GLU A 40 -13.95 9.42 -9.81
CA GLU A 40 -12.57 9.09 -10.17
C GLU A 40 -12.43 7.59 -10.50
N TRP A 41 -13.05 6.71 -9.71
CA TRP A 41 -13.06 5.26 -9.98
C TRP A 41 -13.69 4.91 -11.33
N ARG A 42 -14.83 5.52 -11.67
CA ARG A 42 -15.48 5.31 -12.97
C ARG A 42 -14.64 5.85 -14.13
N MET A 43 -13.99 6.99 -13.94
CA MET A 43 -13.08 7.56 -14.93
C MET A 43 -11.87 6.66 -15.17
N LEU A 44 -11.22 6.17 -14.11
CA LEU A 44 -10.08 5.25 -14.19
C LEU A 44 -10.40 4.00 -15.01
N ARG A 45 -11.60 3.44 -14.86
CA ARG A 45 -12.03 2.25 -15.62
C ARG A 45 -12.10 2.46 -17.13
N ASN A 46 -12.32 3.69 -17.55
CA ASN A 46 -12.41 4.09 -18.96
C ASN A 46 -11.07 4.56 -19.53
N VAL A 47 -10.04 4.71 -18.68
CA VAL A 47 -8.68 4.96 -19.15
C VAL A 47 -8.16 3.70 -19.80
N ASP A 48 -7.70 3.84 -21.04
CA ASP A 48 -6.94 2.81 -21.71
C ASP A 48 -5.47 2.94 -21.29
N PHE A 49 -4.99 1.94 -20.55
CA PHE A 49 -3.61 1.92 -20.13
C PHE A 49 -2.79 1.15 -21.15
N SER A 50 -1.82 1.81 -21.77
CA SER A 50 -0.86 1.19 -22.69
C SER A 50 0.21 0.37 -21.94
N PHE A 51 -0.18 -0.49 -21.01
CA PHE A 51 0.75 -1.46 -20.43
C PHE A 51 1.08 -2.53 -21.48
N ASN A 52 2.32 -3.01 -21.49
CA ASN A 52 2.72 -4.13 -22.35
C ASN A 52 1.79 -5.32 -22.10
N GLN A 53 1.01 -5.70 -23.11
CA GLN A 53 -0.05 -6.73 -23.04
C GLN A 53 0.44 -8.10 -22.51
N ASN A 54 1.76 -8.32 -22.48
CA ASN A 54 2.38 -9.58 -22.10
C ASN A 54 2.75 -9.68 -20.61
N LYS A 55 2.57 -8.61 -19.81
CA LYS A 55 2.86 -8.66 -18.37
C LYS A 55 1.98 -7.69 -17.57
N THR A 56 1.24 -8.23 -16.61
CA THR A 56 0.53 -7.42 -15.61
C THR A 56 1.55 -6.67 -14.75
N PRO A 57 1.48 -5.34 -14.63
CA PRO A 57 2.40 -4.59 -13.79
C PRO A 57 2.24 -4.99 -12.32
N ASP A 58 3.31 -4.83 -11.54
CA ASP A 58 3.22 -4.94 -10.09
C ASP A 58 2.21 -3.92 -9.55
N ILE A 59 1.56 -4.23 -8.42
CA ILE A 59 0.55 -3.34 -7.83
C ILE A 59 1.13 -1.97 -7.51
N ILE A 60 2.38 -1.89 -7.06
CA ILE A 60 3.03 -0.63 -6.71
C ILE A 60 3.31 0.17 -7.99
N ASP A 61 3.86 -0.48 -9.02
CA ASP A 61 4.22 0.18 -10.27
C ASP A 61 2.99 0.70 -11.03
N PHE A 62 1.89 -0.07 -11.00
CA PHE A 62 0.62 0.36 -11.58
C PHE A 62 0.09 1.62 -10.90
N TRP A 63 0.01 1.62 -9.56
CA TRP A 63 -0.56 2.77 -8.83
C TRP A 63 0.36 3.99 -8.85
N LYS A 64 1.67 3.81 -8.96
CA LYS A 64 2.61 4.89 -9.28
C LYS A 64 2.29 5.52 -10.62
N HIS A 65 2.08 4.72 -11.66
CA HIS A 65 1.72 5.24 -12.98
C HIS A 65 0.40 6.02 -12.94
N VAL A 66 -0.62 5.50 -12.26
CA VAL A 66 -1.92 6.20 -12.07
C VAL A 66 -1.74 7.52 -11.30
N GLN A 67 -0.86 7.56 -10.30
CA GLN A 67 -0.56 8.76 -9.53
C GLN A 67 0.18 9.84 -10.34
N GLU A 68 0.98 9.42 -11.33
CA GLU A 68 1.72 10.32 -12.21
C GLU A 68 0.84 10.94 -13.30
N LEU A 69 -0.35 10.40 -13.58
CA LEU A 69 -1.28 10.95 -14.56
C LEU A 69 -1.68 12.38 -14.21
N ARG A 70 -1.49 13.27 -15.19
CA ARG A 70 -1.83 14.69 -15.11
C ARG A 70 -2.91 15.04 -16.11
N ASN A 71 -3.79 15.94 -15.68
CA ASN A 71 -4.75 16.62 -16.53
C ASN A 71 -4.07 17.71 -17.36
N GLY A 72 -4.79 18.30 -18.32
CA GLY A 72 -4.25 19.37 -19.18
C GLY A 72 -3.86 20.66 -18.44
N ASP A 73 -4.27 20.81 -17.18
CA ASP A 73 -3.92 21.90 -16.26
C ASP A 73 -2.81 21.51 -15.27
N GLU A 74 -2.07 20.43 -15.53
CA GLU A 74 -1.01 19.85 -14.68
C GLU A 74 -1.47 19.33 -13.31
N SER A 75 -2.77 19.40 -13.01
CA SER A 75 -3.35 18.80 -11.81
C SER A 75 -3.32 17.27 -11.89
N GLN A 76 -3.23 16.59 -10.74
CA GLN A 76 -3.30 15.13 -10.69
C GLN A 76 -4.70 14.65 -11.12
N THR A 77 -4.77 13.63 -11.97
CA THR A 77 -6.05 13.13 -12.53
C THR A 77 -6.93 12.41 -11.50
N PHE A 78 -6.32 11.69 -10.55
CA PHE A 78 -7.03 10.86 -9.57
C PHE A 78 -6.56 11.10 -8.12
N PRO A 79 -6.67 12.33 -7.59
CA PRO A 79 -6.09 12.68 -6.29
C PRO A 79 -6.74 11.90 -5.13
N THR A 80 -8.07 11.80 -5.11
CA THR A 80 -8.83 11.19 -4.01
C THR A 80 -8.64 9.67 -3.99
N LEU A 81 -8.60 9.06 -5.16
CA LEU A 81 -8.40 7.64 -5.35
C LEU A 81 -6.96 7.22 -5.01
N CYS A 82 -5.96 7.96 -5.48
CA CYS A 82 -4.57 7.69 -5.13
C CYS A 82 -4.31 7.83 -3.62
N GLU A 83 -4.93 8.82 -2.96
CA GLU A 83 -4.84 8.95 -1.50
C GLU A 83 -5.38 7.70 -0.78
N LEU A 84 -6.58 7.24 -1.16
CA LEU A 84 -7.18 6.03 -0.59
C LEU A 84 -6.28 4.80 -0.79
N VAL A 85 -5.79 4.61 -2.01
CA VAL A 85 -4.97 3.44 -2.36
C VAL A 85 -3.65 3.46 -1.61
N ASN A 86 -2.98 4.62 -1.52
CA ASN A 86 -1.72 4.73 -0.78
C ASN A 86 -1.91 4.33 0.69
N LYS A 87 -2.99 4.79 1.34
CA LYS A 87 -3.31 4.37 2.71
C LYS A 87 -3.60 2.89 2.81
N LEU A 88 -4.30 2.31 1.83
CA LEU A 88 -4.64 0.89 1.83
C LEU A 88 -3.41 0.00 1.61
N LEU A 89 -2.50 0.39 0.73
CA LEU A 89 -1.26 -0.35 0.45
C LEU A 89 -0.27 -0.31 1.62
N CYS A 90 -0.38 0.69 2.51
CA CYS A 90 0.35 0.70 3.77
C CYS A 90 -0.19 -0.30 4.80
N LEU A 91 -1.37 -0.88 4.61
CA LEU A 91 -1.90 -1.87 5.54
C LEU A 91 -1.17 -3.21 5.40
N PRO A 92 -0.76 -3.84 6.51
CA PRO A 92 -0.20 -5.17 6.47
C PRO A 92 -1.27 -6.17 5.99
N HIS A 93 -1.07 -6.70 4.79
CA HIS A 93 -2.03 -7.62 4.15
C HIS A 93 -2.06 -9.03 4.77
N SER A 94 -1.11 -9.38 5.65
CA SER A 94 -1.01 -10.73 6.23
C SER A 94 -0.47 -10.73 7.65
N SER A 95 -0.95 -11.68 8.46
CA SER A 95 -0.40 -11.98 9.79
C SER A 95 1.08 -12.37 9.74
N ALA A 96 1.56 -12.90 8.60
CA ALA A 96 2.96 -13.28 8.42
C ALA A 96 3.94 -12.11 8.64
N ALA A 97 3.52 -10.87 8.37
CA ALA A 97 4.33 -9.68 8.65
C ALA A 97 4.51 -9.47 10.17
N VAL A 98 3.44 -9.67 10.93
CA VAL A 98 3.45 -9.59 12.40
C VAL A 98 4.21 -10.77 13.00
N GLU A 99 4.05 -11.97 12.45
CA GLU A 99 4.80 -13.16 12.86
C GLU A 99 6.31 -13.01 12.64
N ARG A 100 6.73 -12.41 11.51
CA ARG A 100 8.14 -12.04 11.27
C ARG A 100 8.66 -11.08 12.33
N LEU A 101 7.87 -10.07 12.70
CA LEU A 101 8.23 -9.13 13.78
C LEU A 101 8.35 -9.85 15.14
N PHE A 102 7.41 -10.73 15.48
CA PHE A 102 7.46 -11.53 16.70
C PHE A 102 8.64 -12.49 16.74
N SER A 103 8.98 -13.12 15.62
CA SER A 103 10.17 -13.94 15.48
C SER A 103 11.44 -13.12 15.73
N ALA A 104 11.54 -11.91 15.17
CA ALA A 104 12.66 -11.00 15.44
C ALA A 104 12.76 -10.64 16.94
N ILE A 105 11.64 -10.34 17.59
CA ILE A 105 11.57 -10.09 19.04
C ILE A 105 12.02 -11.32 19.84
N ASN A 106 11.61 -12.52 19.43
CA ASN A 106 12.02 -13.76 20.08
C ASN A 106 13.53 -14.01 19.94
N ILE A 107 14.13 -13.67 18.80
CA ILE A 107 15.59 -13.74 18.62
C ILE A 107 16.32 -12.74 19.53
N MET A 108 15.79 -11.53 19.68
CA MET A 108 16.37 -10.52 20.59
C MET A 108 16.26 -10.94 22.07
N LYS A 109 15.16 -11.61 22.43
CA LYS A 109 14.92 -12.13 23.79
C LYS A 109 15.40 -13.57 23.92
N THR A 110 16.68 -13.74 24.22
CA THR A 110 17.23 -15.08 24.47
C THR A 110 16.83 -15.61 25.85
N LYS A 111 16.99 -16.93 26.07
CA LYS A 111 16.71 -17.55 27.39
C LYS A 111 17.48 -16.91 28.54
N LEU A 112 18.72 -16.45 28.29
CA LEU A 112 19.57 -15.76 29.26
C LEU A 112 19.28 -14.25 29.35
N ARG A 113 18.79 -13.63 28.27
CA ARG A 113 18.47 -12.20 28.17
C ARG A 113 16.98 -11.99 27.93
N ASN A 114 16.14 -12.50 28.83
CA ASN A 114 14.68 -12.44 28.69
C ASN A 114 14.04 -11.16 29.28
N ARG A 115 14.75 -10.44 30.15
CA ARG A 115 14.30 -9.22 30.83
C ARG A 115 14.82 -7.95 30.16
N ILE A 116 14.42 -7.75 28.90
CA ILE A 116 14.69 -6.51 28.16
C ILE A 116 13.44 -5.62 28.26
N SER A 117 13.64 -4.32 28.56
CA SER A 117 12.53 -3.37 28.56
C SER A 117 11.94 -3.22 27.15
N THR A 118 10.66 -2.87 27.09
CA THR A 118 9.98 -2.62 25.81
C THR A 118 10.59 -1.45 25.04
N THR A 119 11.09 -0.43 25.74
CA THR A 119 11.79 0.72 25.14
C THR A 119 13.05 0.29 24.42
N THR A 120 13.86 -0.58 25.04
CA THR A 120 15.08 -1.11 24.42
C THR A 120 14.76 -2.03 23.25
N ILE A 121 13.74 -2.90 23.34
CA ILE A 121 13.33 -3.75 22.21
C ILE A 121 12.88 -2.89 21.02
N LYS A 122 12.10 -1.83 21.26
CA LYS A 122 11.70 -0.89 20.21
C LYS A 122 12.92 -0.23 19.57
N GLY A 123 13.86 0.27 20.37
CA GLY A 123 15.10 0.87 19.87
C GLY A 123 15.87 -0.08 18.96
N VAL A 124 16.11 -1.32 19.41
CA VAL A 124 16.83 -2.33 18.62
C VAL A 124 16.07 -2.73 17.35
N LEU A 125 14.74 -2.82 17.42
CA LEU A 125 13.90 -3.07 16.23
C LEU A 125 14.06 -1.98 15.19
N HIS A 126 13.97 -0.71 15.60
CA HIS A 126 14.16 0.43 14.70
C HIS A 126 15.58 0.45 14.14
N THR A 127 16.60 0.28 14.97
CA THR A 127 17.98 0.21 14.48
C THR A 127 18.17 -0.92 13.46
N LYS A 128 17.56 -2.08 13.69
CA LYS A 128 17.61 -3.22 12.76
C LYS A 128 16.81 -2.99 11.48
N SER A 129 15.75 -2.18 11.47
CA SER A 129 15.00 -1.85 10.26
C SER A 129 15.74 -0.85 9.37
N GLU A 130 16.43 0.12 9.98
CA GLU A 130 17.13 1.18 9.25
C GLU A 130 18.54 0.77 8.80
N ILE A 131 19.25 -0.05 9.58
CA ILE A 131 20.59 -0.51 9.21
C ILE A 131 20.48 -1.72 8.28
N THR A 132 20.73 -1.49 6.99
CA THR A 132 20.75 -2.52 5.95
C THR A 132 22.07 -3.30 5.91
N ASP A 133 23.18 -2.65 6.28
CA ASP A 133 24.50 -3.26 6.34
C ASP A 133 25.25 -2.83 7.60
N CYS A 134 25.64 -3.82 8.40
CA CYS A 134 26.33 -3.61 9.67
C CYS A 134 27.81 -3.25 9.51
N TYR A 135 28.39 -3.49 8.32
CA TYR A 135 29.81 -3.29 8.06
C TYR A 135 30.13 -1.88 7.54
N SER A 136 29.15 -1.20 6.95
CA SER A 136 29.28 0.14 6.37
C SER A 136 28.63 1.24 7.20
N PHE A 137 28.13 0.92 8.40
CA PHE A 137 27.50 1.90 9.28
C PHE A 137 28.54 2.83 9.92
N GLU A 138 28.55 4.09 9.50
CA GLU A 138 29.26 5.19 10.18
C GLU A 138 28.27 5.97 11.05
N ALA A 139 28.52 6.01 12.36
CA ALA A 139 27.76 6.85 13.27
C ALA A 139 28.10 8.32 12.99
N THR A 140 27.12 9.08 12.48
CA THR A 140 27.22 10.54 12.30
C THR A 140 27.06 11.26 13.63
#